data_AF-A0A2E5Q1W8-F1
#
_entry.id   AF-A0A2E5Q1W8-F1
#
_cell.length_a   1.000
_cell.length_b   1.000
_cell.length_c   1.000
_cell.angle_alpha   90.00
_cell.angle_beta   90.00
_cell.angle_gamma   90.00
#
_symmetry.space_group_name_H-M   'P 1'
#
loop_
_entity.id
_entity.type
_entity.pdbx_description
1 polymer ?
#
loop_
_entity_poly.entity_id
_entity_poly.type
_entity_poly.pdbx_seq_one_letter_code
_entity_poly.pdbx_strand_id
1 'polypeptide(L)'
;MKVKLLYGKNGLPVSLPDKTQIIEPIFIDKLKNELDSIKKSIMNPISGINLKKSISKYNTIGISVCDITRPMPIKKVLPVVLSELSEINPQNIKIFIANGTHRECTDSELENMLGKDIFKAKYQIINHDAFNEDRITNLGNTTSGVPNIPK
;
A
#
# COMPACT_ATOMS: atom_id res chain seq x y z
N MET A 1 6.38 -37.70 -9.78
CA MET A 1 6.23 -36.40 -10.48
C MET A 1 7.20 -35.32 -9.97
N LYS A 2 7.54 -34.29 -10.78
CA LYS A 2 8.38 -33.14 -10.37
C LYS A 2 7.55 -31.88 -10.20
N VAL A 3 7.73 -31.16 -9.09
CA VAL A 3 7.01 -29.91 -8.76
C VAL A 3 8.01 -28.84 -8.32
N LYS A 4 7.73 -27.57 -8.59
CA LYS A 4 8.55 -26.44 -8.11
C LYS A 4 7.81 -25.69 -7.00
N LEU A 5 8.31 -25.76 -5.77
CA LEU A 5 7.79 -24.99 -4.65
C LEU A 5 8.31 -23.54 -4.69
N LEU A 6 7.46 -22.58 -4.35
CA LEU A 6 7.82 -21.17 -4.20
C LEU A 6 8.59 -20.96 -2.89
N TYR A 7 9.87 -21.34 -2.88
CA TYR A 7 10.77 -21.20 -1.74
C TYR A 7 12.00 -20.36 -2.09
N GLY A 8 12.29 -19.35 -1.25
CA GLY A 8 13.37 -18.40 -1.50
C GLY A 8 13.16 -17.61 -2.80
N LYS A 9 14.26 -17.21 -3.44
CA LYS A 9 14.21 -16.42 -4.69
C LYS A 9 14.09 -17.28 -5.96
N ASN A 10 14.60 -18.50 -5.92
CA ASN A 10 14.77 -19.35 -7.12
C ASN A 10 13.76 -20.49 -7.20
N GLY A 11 13.05 -20.78 -6.10
CA GLY A 11 12.19 -21.95 -5.94
C GLY A 11 12.96 -23.22 -5.61
N LEU A 12 12.23 -24.24 -5.14
CA LEU A 12 12.76 -25.53 -4.75
C LEU A 12 12.13 -26.63 -5.60
N PRO A 13 12.87 -27.28 -6.52
CA PRO A 13 12.36 -28.44 -7.23
C PRO A 13 12.29 -29.64 -6.27
N VAL A 14 11.13 -30.31 -6.25
CA VAL A 14 10.89 -31.51 -5.43
C VAL A 14 10.33 -32.64 -6.30
N SER A 15 10.67 -33.88 -5.95
CA SER A 15 10.11 -35.08 -6.56
C SER A 15 9.11 -35.69 -5.59
N LEU A 16 7.85 -35.82 -6.01
CA LEU A 16 6.74 -36.34 -5.21
C LEU A 16 6.24 -37.67 -5.79
N PRO A 17 5.66 -38.58 -4.97
CA PRO A 17 4.99 -39.78 -5.46
C PRO A 17 3.88 -39.45 -6.47
N ASP A 18 3.62 -40.36 -7.41
CA ASP A 18 2.64 -40.08 -8.48
C ASP A 18 1.18 -40.03 -7.99
N LYS A 19 0.91 -40.55 -6.80
CA LYS A 19 -0.40 -40.46 -6.13
C LYS A 19 -0.66 -39.10 -5.44
N THR A 20 0.29 -38.16 -5.51
CA THR A 20 0.16 -36.87 -4.85
C THR A 20 -0.77 -35.94 -5.62
N GLN A 21 -1.76 -35.37 -4.93
CA GLN A 21 -2.61 -34.32 -5.47
C GLN A 21 -1.93 -32.95 -5.31
N ILE A 22 -1.95 -32.15 -6.36
CA ILE A 22 -1.45 -30.77 -6.36
C ILE A 22 -2.66 -29.82 -6.41
N ILE A 23 -2.68 -28.83 -5.52
CA ILE A 23 -3.68 -27.77 -5.49
C ILE A 23 -2.97 -26.44 -5.70
N GLU A 24 -3.33 -25.73 -6.76
CA GLU A 24 -2.73 -24.46 -7.16
C GLU A 24 -3.78 -23.36 -7.30
N PRO A 25 -3.41 -22.09 -7.08
CA PRO A 25 -4.31 -20.98 -7.38
C PRO A 25 -4.57 -20.88 -8.89
N ILE A 26 -5.73 -20.34 -9.25
CA ILE A 26 -5.99 -19.95 -10.63
C ILE A 26 -5.21 -18.67 -10.89
N PHE A 27 -4.19 -18.77 -11.75
CA PHE A 27 -3.44 -17.62 -12.20
C PHE A 27 -4.26 -16.85 -13.24
N ILE A 28 -4.43 -15.54 -13.02
CA ILE A 28 -5.08 -14.64 -13.96
C ILE A 28 -4.05 -13.92 -14.82
N ASP A 29 -4.43 -13.58 -16.05
CA ASP A 29 -3.57 -12.81 -16.93
C ASP A 29 -3.28 -11.42 -16.36
N LYS A 30 -2.03 -10.98 -16.54
CA LYS A 30 -1.62 -9.62 -16.19
C LYS A 30 -2.31 -8.62 -17.11
N LEU A 31 -2.54 -7.43 -16.58
CA LEU A 31 -3.02 -6.31 -17.39
C LEU A 31 -1.99 -5.97 -18.48
N LYS A 32 -2.48 -5.74 -19.71
CA LYS A 32 -1.62 -5.37 -20.85
C LYS A 32 -0.89 -4.03 -20.62
N ASN A 33 -1.57 -3.07 -19.99
CA ASN A 33 -1.00 -1.77 -19.62
C ASN A 33 -1.44 -1.39 -18.20
N GLU A 34 -0.68 -1.85 -17.21
CA GLU A 34 -0.97 -1.63 -15.79
C GLU A 34 -1.10 -0.14 -15.43
N LEU A 35 -0.23 0.72 -15.97
CA LEU A 35 -0.22 2.15 -15.64
C LEU A 35 -1.47 2.85 -16.15
N ASP A 36 -1.89 2.57 -17.38
CA ASP A 36 -3.14 3.11 -17.94
C ASP A 36 -4.36 2.60 -17.17
N SER A 37 -4.38 1.33 -16.78
CA SER A 37 -5.44 0.77 -15.93
C SER A 37 -5.51 1.47 -14.57
N ILE A 38 -4.38 1.69 -13.90
CA ILE A 38 -4.32 2.42 -12.61
C ILE A 38 -4.87 3.85 -12.77
N LYS A 39 -4.41 4.57 -13.80
CA LYS A 39 -4.90 5.94 -14.11
C LYS A 39 -6.40 5.96 -14.33
N LYS A 40 -6.93 5.05 -15.15
CA LYS A 40 -8.36 4.95 -15.44
C LYS A 40 -9.17 4.67 -14.18
N SER A 41 -8.72 3.76 -13.32
CA SER A 41 -9.40 3.44 -12.06
C SER A 41 -9.42 4.62 -11.09
N ILE A 42 -8.32 5.38 -10.97
CA ILE A 42 -8.26 6.57 -10.10
C ILE A 42 -9.17 7.69 -10.65
N MET A 43 -9.19 7.89 -11.97
CA MET A 43 -10.02 8.93 -12.60
C MET A 43 -11.52 8.60 -12.60
N ASN A 44 -11.89 7.32 -12.60
CA ASN A 44 -13.27 6.85 -12.68
C ASN A 44 -13.61 6.01 -11.44
N PRO A 45 -13.87 6.64 -10.28
CA PRO A 45 -14.18 5.91 -9.05
C PRO A 45 -15.49 5.13 -9.20
N ILE A 46 -15.55 3.94 -8.60
CA ILE A 46 -16.75 3.08 -8.59
C ILE A 46 -17.90 3.78 -7.86
N SER A 47 -17.57 4.50 -6.78
CA SER A 47 -18.52 5.26 -5.97
C SER A 47 -17.87 6.56 -5.53
N GLY A 48 -18.69 7.61 -5.42
CA GLY A 48 -18.26 8.93 -4.97
C GLY A 48 -17.71 9.82 -6.07
N ILE A 49 -17.16 10.95 -5.63
CA ILE A 49 -16.65 12.00 -6.51
C ILE A 49 -15.19 11.69 -6.84
N ASN A 50 -14.80 11.94 -8.08
CA ASN A 50 -13.40 11.89 -8.52
C ASN A 50 -12.49 12.69 -7.57
N LEU A 51 -11.33 12.12 -7.22
CA LEU A 51 -10.40 12.69 -6.23
C LEU A 51 -10.07 14.16 -6.54
N LYS A 52 -9.69 14.47 -7.78
CA LYS A 52 -9.33 15.82 -8.22
C LYS A 52 -10.48 16.83 -8.07
N LYS A 53 -11.72 16.37 -8.22
CA LYS A 53 -12.92 17.21 -8.02
C LYS A 53 -13.31 17.36 -6.54
N SER A 54 -12.83 16.48 -5.67
CA SER A 54 -13.17 16.46 -4.23
C SER A 54 -12.21 17.28 -3.37
N ILE A 55 -11.12 17.79 -3.96
CA ILE A 55 -10.04 18.47 -3.24
C ILE A 55 -9.91 19.94 -3.66
N SER A 56 -9.32 20.71 -2.77
CA SER A 56 -8.87 22.08 -2.95
C SER A 56 -7.39 22.17 -2.61
N LYS A 57 -6.67 23.10 -3.26
CA LYS A 57 -5.24 23.36 -2.99
C LYS A 57 -4.90 23.70 -1.53
N TYR A 58 -5.90 24.09 -0.74
CA TYR A 58 -5.76 24.41 0.68
C TYR A 58 -6.00 23.22 1.63
N ASN A 59 -6.39 22.05 1.12
CA ASN A 59 -6.58 20.89 1.96
C ASN A 59 -5.25 20.34 2.51
N THR A 60 -5.35 19.70 3.68
CA THR A 60 -4.30 18.81 4.21
C THR A 60 -4.73 17.38 3.95
N ILE A 61 -3.86 16.57 3.36
CA ILE A 61 -4.16 15.22 2.88
C ILE A 61 -3.31 14.21 3.62
N GLY A 62 -3.95 13.14 4.10
CA GLY A 62 -3.28 11.93 4.58
C GLY A 62 -3.46 10.80 3.58
N ILE A 63 -2.36 10.17 3.17
CA ILE A 63 -2.34 9.00 2.29
C ILE A 63 -1.82 7.83 3.10
N SER A 64 -2.66 6.82 3.35
CA SER A 64 -2.22 5.57 3.97
C SER A 64 -1.71 4.60 2.92
N VAL A 65 -0.51 4.06 3.13
CA VAL A 65 0.11 3.05 2.26
C VAL A 65 0.51 1.84 3.09
N CYS A 66 0.40 0.64 2.50
CA CYS A 66 0.86 -0.57 3.17
C CYS A 66 2.38 -0.53 3.42
N ASP A 67 2.82 -1.24 4.45
CA ASP A 67 4.24 -1.46 4.71
C ASP A 67 4.90 -2.45 3.72
N ILE A 68 6.18 -2.70 3.92
CA ILE A 68 7.00 -3.59 3.07
C ILE A 68 6.58 -5.06 3.09
N THR A 69 5.72 -5.47 4.02
CA THR A 69 5.27 -6.87 4.11
C THR A 69 4.15 -7.19 3.14
N ARG A 70 3.60 -6.17 2.46
CA ARG A 70 2.54 -6.34 1.46
C ARG A 70 3.10 -6.20 0.05
N PRO A 71 2.73 -7.10 -0.88
CA PRO A 71 3.18 -7.03 -2.28
C PRO A 71 2.37 -5.99 -3.09
N MET A 72 2.12 -4.81 -2.52
CA MET A 72 1.39 -3.73 -3.18
C MET A 72 2.34 -3.03 -4.19
N PRO A 73 1.95 -2.84 -5.46
CA PRO A 73 2.79 -2.16 -6.46
C PRO A 73 2.82 -0.63 -6.25
N ILE A 74 3.24 -0.18 -5.07
CA ILE A 74 3.13 1.22 -4.64
C ILE A 74 3.93 2.17 -5.53
N LYS A 75 5.10 1.75 -6.05
CA LYS A 75 5.89 2.51 -7.04
C LYS A 75 5.13 2.84 -8.34
N LYS A 76 4.07 2.09 -8.65
CA LYS A 76 3.21 2.32 -9.82
C LYS A 76 1.98 3.12 -9.46
N VAL A 77 1.41 2.89 -8.28
CA VAL A 77 0.13 3.48 -7.85
C VAL A 77 0.31 4.87 -7.25
N LEU A 78 1.23 5.04 -6.30
CA LEU A 78 1.39 6.28 -5.55
C LEU A 78 1.75 7.49 -6.44
N PRO A 79 2.64 7.38 -7.46
CA PRO A 79 2.88 8.50 -8.36
C PRO A 79 1.61 8.99 -9.09
N VAL A 80 0.71 8.07 -9.45
CA VAL A 80 -0.54 8.41 -10.13
C VAL A 80 -1.48 9.14 -9.17
N VAL A 81 -1.61 8.65 -7.93
CA VAL A 81 -2.39 9.34 -6.89
C VAL A 81 -1.83 10.75 -6.63
N LEU A 82 -0.53 10.88 -6.45
CA LEU A 82 0.13 12.17 -6.20
C LEU A 82 -0.01 13.14 -7.38
N SER A 83 -0.08 12.65 -8.62
CA SER A 83 -0.31 13.51 -9.78
C SER A 83 -1.67 14.21 -9.76
N GLU A 84 -2.70 13.55 -9.22
CA GLU A 84 -4.03 14.15 -9.01
C GLU A 84 -4.01 15.20 -7.89
N LEU A 85 -3.01 15.17 -7.01
CA LEU A 85 -2.81 16.11 -5.90
C LEU A 85 -1.77 17.21 -6.20
N SER A 86 -1.35 17.36 -7.45
CA SER A 86 -0.24 18.23 -7.85
C SER A 86 -0.44 19.72 -7.52
N GLU A 87 -1.68 20.17 -7.31
CA GLU A 87 -1.99 21.55 -6.90
C GLU A 87 -1.84 21.78 -5.38
N ILE A 88 -1.68 20.73 -4.58
CA ILE A 88 -1.51 20.80 -3.14
C ILE A 88 -0.02 20.90 -2.82
N ASN A 89 0.34 21.80 -1.89
CA ASN A 89 1.71 21.90 -1.41
C ASN A 89 2.16 20.56 -0.79
N PRO A 90 3.31 19.97 -1.18
CA PRO A 90 3.81 18.72 -0.61
C PRO A 90 3.89 18.68 0.92
N GLN A 91 4.10 19.83 1.59
CA GLN A 91 4.11 19.92 3.06
C GLN A 91 2.73 19.65 3.69
N ASN A 92 1.65 19.83 2.93
CA ASN A 92 0.28 19.52 3.34
C ASN A 92 -0.11 18.06 3.04
N ILE A 93 0.80 17.26 2.49
CA ILE A 93 0.59 15.85 2.19
C ILE A 93 1.44 15.01 3.14
N LYS A 94 0.76 14.17 3.94
CA LYS A 94 1.38 13.19 4.83
C LYS A 94 1.17 11.80 4.27
N ILE A 95 2.25 11.02 4.17
CA ILE A 95 2.21 9.61 3.76
C ILE A 95 2.42 8.77 5.01
N PHE A 96 1.37 8.04 5.42
CA PHE A 96 1.37 7.18 6.58
C PHE A 96 1.68 5.74 6.15
N ILE A 97 2.75 5.18 6.68
CA ILE A 97 3.08 3.77 6.49
C ILE A 97 2.27 2.97 7.51
N ALA A 98 1.30 2.20 7.02
CA ALA A 98 0.40 1.40 7.83
C ALA A 98 1.07 0.09 8.29
N ASN A 99 2.02 0.23 9.23
CA ASN A 99 2.76 -0.89 9.81
C ASN A 99 1.88 -1.83 10.64
N GLY A 100 0.75 -1.33 11.17
CA GLY A 100 -0.02 -2.06 12.18
C GLY A 100 0.87 -2.38 13.38
N THR A 101 0.96 -3.66 13.75
CA THR A 101 1.82 -4.14 14.84
C THR A 101 3.25 -4.45 14.42
N HIS A 102 3.63 -4.23 13.16
CA HIS A 102 4.99 -4.45 12.70
C HIS A 102 5.92 -3.32 13.16
N ARG A 103 7.23 -3.62 13.13
CA ARG A 103 8.25 -2.59 13.36
C ARG A 103 8.18 -1.50 12.29
N GLU A 104 8.75 -0.35 12.62
CA GLU A 104 8.95 0.72 11.65
C GLU A 104 9.81 0.25 10.47
N CYS A 105 9.49 0.80 9.29
CA CYS A 105 10.32 0.66 8.11
C CYS A 105 11.54 1.57 8.22
N THR A 106 12.72 1.04 7.90
CA THR A 106 13.96 1.82 7.80
C THR A 106 13.94 2.74 6.57
N ASP A 107 14.76 3.77 6.55
CA ASP A 107 14.86 4.69 5.39
C ASP A 107 15.18 3.97 4.08
N SER A 108 16.07 2.96 4.11
CA SER A 108 16.39 2.17 2.91
C SER A 108 15.19 1.35 2.44
N GLU A 109 14.36 0.85 3.36
CA GLU A 109 13.14 0.13 3.04
C GLU A 109 12.08 1.07 2.48
N LEU A 110 11.94 2.27 3.04
CA LEU A 110 11.04 3.31 2.56
C LEU A 110 11.44 3.81 1.17
N GLU A 111 12.71 4.13 0.94
CA GLU A 111 13.21 4.53 -0.39
C GLU A 111 12.98 3.42 -1.42
N ASN A 112 13.29 2.17 -1.05
CA ASN A 112 13.04 1.04 -1.93
C ASN A 112 11.55 0.74 -2.11
N MET A 113 10.68 1.06 -1.16
CA MET A 113 9.25 0.81 -1.29
C MET A 113 8.58 1.89 -2.13
N LEU A 114 8.74 3.16 -1.74
CA LEU A 114 8.08 4.32 -2.33
C LEU A 114 8.72 4.74 -3.66
N GLY A 115 10.00 4.42 -3.84
CA GLY A 115 10.83 4.92 -4.93
C GLY A 115 11.56 6.21 -4.56
N LYS A 116 12.76 6.36 -5.11
CA LYS A 116 13.71 7.43 -4.81
C LYS A 116 13.13 8.83 -4.97
N ASP A 117 12.33 9.06 -6.02
CA ASP A 117 11.80 10.39 -6.31
C ASP A 117 10.77 10.83 -5.28
N ILE A 118 9.88 9.92 -4.86
CA ILE A 118 8.88 10.22 -3.82
C ILE A 118 9.53 10.34 -2.45
N PHE A 119 10.50 9.48 -2.13
CA PHE A 119 11.22 9.55 -0.87
C PHE A 119 12.00 10.86 -0.70
N LYS A 120 12.49 11.44 -1.80
CA LYS A 120 13.21 12.73 -1.82
C LYS A 120 12.31 13.93 -2.03
N ALA A 121 11.13 13.74 -2.62
CA ALA A 121 10.11 14.78 -2.66
C ALA A 121 9.71 15.04 -1.21
N LYS A 122 9.73 16.31 -0.79
CA LYS A 122 9.66 16.78 0.61
C LYS A 122 8.32 16.50 1.33
N TYR A 123 7.66 15.38 1.04
CA TYR A 123 6.51 14.87 1.76
C TYR A 123 6.90 14.48 3.19
N GLN A 124 5.95 14.59 4.11
CA GLN A 124 6.12 14.05 5.44
C GLN A 124 5.75 12.56 5.42
N ILE A 125 6.75 11.69 5.56
CA ILE A 125 6.55 10.24 5.67
C ILE A 125 6.54 9.87 7.15
N ILE A 126 5.48 9.19 7.60
CA ILE A 126 5.24 8.87 9.01
C ILE A 126 5.08 7.35 9.11
N ASN A 127 5.98 6.71 9.86
CA ASN A 127 5.76 5.34 10.30
C ASN A 127 4.66 5.33 11.38
N HIS A 128 3.61 4.56 11.17
CA HIS A 128 2.66 4.28 12.24
C HIS A 128 3.30 3.36 13.28
N ASP A 129 3.06 3.65 14.56
CA ASP A 129 3.44 2.82 15.70
C ASP A 129 2.18 2.56 16.54
N ALA A 130 1.69 1.32 16.51
CA ALA A 130 0.49 0.91 17.23
C ALA A 130 0.67 0.88 18.76
N PHE A 131 1.90 0.95 19.26
CA PHE A 131 2.23 0.87 20.68
C PHE A 131 2.56 2.24 21.28
N ASN A 132 2.59 3.30 20.46
CA ASN A 132 2.81 4.66 20.91
C ASN A 132 1.47 5.37 21.14
N GLU A 133 0.97 5.27 22.37
CA GLU A 133 -0.33 5.83 22.76
C GLU A 133 -0.39 7.37 22.59
N ASP A 134 0.73 8.08 22.75
CA ASP A 134 0.79 9.54 22.57
C ASP A 134 0.51 9.98 21.12
N ARG A 135 0.61 9.04 20.16
CA ARG A 135 0.38 9.27 18.73
C ARG A 135 -0.94 8.68 18.24
N ILE A 136 -1.78 8.19 19.13
CA ILE A 136 -3.03 7.52 18.80
C ILE A 136 -4.19 8.24 19.49
N THR A 137 -5.17 8.66 18.71
CA THR A 137 -6.43 9.20 19.26
C THR A 137 -7.49 8.10 19.30
N ASN A 138 -8.12 7.90 20.46
CA ASN A 138 -9.26 7.01 20.59
C ASN A 138 -10.52 7.64 19.97
N LEU A 139 -11.09 7.00 18.95
CA LEU A 139 -12.32 7.42 18.28
C LEU A 139 -13.60 6.81 18.86
N GLY A 140 -13.49 5.97 19.89
CA GLY A 140 -14.60 5.25 20.51
C GLY A 140 -14.52 3.76 20.27
N ASN A 141 -15.68 3.10 20.31
CA ASN A 141 -15.79 1.64 20.27
C ASN A 141 -16.48 1.18 18.98
N THR A 142 -16.12 -0.01 18.49
CA THR A 142 -16.79 -0.60 17.34
C THR A 142 -18.20 -1.04 17.72
N THR A 143 -19.08 -1.20 16.72
CA THR A 143 -20.43 -1.74 16.92
C THR A 143 -20.44 -3.18 17.44
N SER A 144 -19.35 -3.93 17.24
CA SER A 144 -19.13 -5.26 17.80
C SER A 144 -18.58 -5.25 19.24
N GLY A 145 -18.42 -4.07 19.84
CA GLY A 145 -17.97 -3.92 21.23
C GLY A 145 -16.45 -3.96 21.43
N VAL A 146 -15.65 -3.90 20.36
CA VAL A 146 -14.19 -3.76 20.47
C VAL A 146 -13.88 -2.30 20.84
N PRO A 147 -13.26 -2.05 22.00
CA PRO A 147 -12.95 -0.69 22.42
C PRO A 147 -11.73 -0.12 21.69
N ASN A 148 -11.55 1.20 21.80
CA ASN A 148 -10.33 1.92 21.42
C ASN A 148 -10.00 1.89 19.92
N ILE A 149 -10.92 2.33 19.06
CA ILE A 149 -10.64 2.52 17.64
C ILE A 149 -9.54 3.60 17.50
N PRO A 150 -8.34 3.25 16.99
CA PRO A 150 -7.25 4.20 16.87
C PRO A 150 -7.42 5.08 15.62
N LYS A 151 -7.02 6.35 15.73
CA LYS A 151 -6.82 7.29 14.60
C LYS A 151 -5.50 8.03 14.73
#